data_AF-A0A0Q9N9R0-F1
#
_entry.id   AF-A0A0Q9N9R0-F1
#
_cell.length_a   1.000
_cell.length_b   1.000
_cell.length_c   1.000
_cell.angle_alpha   90.00
_cell.angle_beta   90.00
_cell.angle_gamma   90.00
#
_symmetry.space_group_name_H-M   'P 1'
#
loop_
_entity.id
_entity.type
_entity.pdbx_description
1 polymer ?
#
loop_
_entity_poly.entity_id
_entity_poly.type
_entity_poly.pdbx_seq_one_letter_code
_entity_poly.pdbx_strand_id
1 'polypeptide(L)'
;MTNNQIDLLFRKAENRLSDTWKSVYENKQTELISMFNEYGDRAYSVWIQDFMAHVVEPFQQEGYQIKAGFNRHNSIENWGPPEERERCAWYLIHDHVGTPIGTLVLQIYHSHRSFFVPRAPQLLFLQVTEKIDILSALSQATTRVRWDRKEVRNLSQEPHQITQWEYATDVSLADCLGKSESEHSSWSLDEALSHWGRYSWELITVAQADGKMIAYFKRPIHSP
;
A
#
# COMPACT_ATOMS: atom_id res chain seq x y z
N MET A 1 18.01 -21.41 -12.10
CA MET A 1 17.51 -20.06 -12.42
C MET A 1 18.49 -19.06 -11.83
N THR A 2 19.02 -18.11 -12.60
CA THR A 2 19.84 -17.05 -12.00
C THR A 2 18.90 -15.95 -11.51
N ASN A 3 19.04 -15.53 -10.25
CA ASN A 3 18.26 -14.41 -9.68
C ASN A 3 18.20 -13.19 -10.63
N ASN A 4 19.27 -12.99 -11.40
CA ASN A 4 19.40 -11.97 -12.44
C ASN A 4 18.26 -11.91 -13.47
N GLN A 5 17.63 -13.03 -13.86
CA GLN A 5 16.54 -12.99 -14.86
C GLN A 5 15.25 -12.45 -14.24
N ILE A 6 14.89 -12.91 -13.04
CA ILE A 6 13.70 -12.42 -12.34
C ILE A 6 13.90 -10.95 -11.95
N ASP A 7 15.10 -10.56 -11.52
CA ASP A 7 15.44 -9.17 -11.22
C ASP A 7 15.26 -8.25 -12.45
N LEU A 8 15.67 -8.72 -13.64
CA LEU A 8 15.45 -7.99 -14.89
C LEU A 8 13.96 -7.82 -15.20
N LEU A 9 13.17 -8.88 -15.03
CA LEU A 9 11.72 -8.84 -15.26
C LEU A 9 11.00 -7.95 -14.26
N PHE A 10 11.41 -7.99 -13.00
CA PHE A 10 10.93 -7.09 -11.96
C PHE A 10 11.17 -5.63 -12.33
N ARG A 11 12.38 -5.26 -12.76
CA ARG A 11 12.69 -3.89 -13.21
C ARG A 11 11.85 -3.46 -14.42
N LYS A 12 11.62 -4.37 -15.37
CA LYS A 12 10.72 -4.10 -16.51
C LYS A 12 9.30 -3.85 -16.02
N ALA A 13 8.80 -4.64 -15.08
CA ALA A 13 7.48 -4.48 -14.49
C ALA A 13 7.36 -3.18 -13.68
N GLU A 14 8.39 -2.77 -12.95
CA GLU A 14 8.44 -1.47 -12.26
C GLU A 14 8.32 -0.30 -13.25
N ASN A 15 9.05 -0.35 -14.36
CA ASN A 15 8.95 0.66 -15.41
C ASN A 15 7.55 0.66 -16.06
N ARG A 16 6.97 -0.52 -16.31
CA ARG A 16 5.58 -0.61 -16.79
C ARG A 16 4.62 0.00 -15.80
N LEU A 17 4.79 -0.25 -14.49
CA LEU A 17 3.96 0.33 -13.47
C LEU A 17 4.06 1.86 -13.52
N SER A 18 5.26 2.43 -13.48
CA SER A 18 5.47 3.88 -13.47
C SER A 18 4.80 4.60 -14.64
N ASP A 19 4.74 3.96 -15.80
CA ASP A 19 4.17 4.53 -17.01
C ASP A 19 2.64 4.37 -17.09
N THR A 20 2.09 3.28 -16.54
CA THR A 20 0.71 2.87 -16.81
C THR A 20 -0.29 3.25 -15.72
N TRP A 21 0.07 3.16 -14.43
CA TRP A 21 -0.91 3.34 -13.35
C TRP A 21 -1.63 4.69 -13.43
N LYS A 22 -0.85 5.74 -13.72
CA LYS A 22 -1.31 7.12 -13.77
C LYS A 22 -2.14 7.39 -15.01
N SER A 23 -1.70 6.87 -16.16
CA SER A 23 -2.47 6.99 -17.41
C SER A 23 -3.84 6.32 -17.28
N VAL A 24 -3.92 5.12 -16.70
CA VAL A 24 -5.21 4.45 -16.45
C VAL A 24 -6.07 5.26 -15.47
N TYR A 25 -5.47 5.78 -14.39
CA TYR A 25 -6.18 6.61 -13.42
C TYR A 25 -6.79 7.87 -14.06
N GLU A 26 -6.01 8.60 -14.87
CA GLU A 26 -6.44 9.84 -15.53
C GLU A 26 -7.47 9.56 -16.63
N ASN A 27 -7.27 8.53 -17.44
CA ASN A 27 -8.18 8.19 -18.55
C ASN A 27 -9.58 7.75 -18.07
N LYS A 28 -9.66 7.12 -16.90
CA LYS A 28 -10.92 6.59 -16.34
C LYS A 28 -11.41 7.37 -15.11
N GLN A 29 -10.83 8.55 -14.84
CA GLN A 29 -11.04 9.24 -13.57
C GLN A 29 -12.52 9.46 -13.23
N THR A 30 -13.31 9.98 -14.18
CA THR A 30 -14.75 10.24 -13.98
C THR A 30 -15.53 8.96 -13.69
N GLU A 31 -15.25 7.87 -14.43
CA GLU A 31 -15.88 6.57 -14.24
C GLU A 31 -15.53 5.99 -12.87
N LEU A 32 -14.26 6.04 -12.47
CA LEU A 32 -13.78 5.51 -11.21
C LEU A 32 -14.33 6.30 -10.01
N ILE A 33 -14.43 7.64 -10.10
CA ILE A 33 -15.09 8.47 -9.08
C ILE A 33 -16.56 8.09 -8.96
N SER A 34 -17.28 7.94 -10.08
CA SER A 34 -18.69 7.51 -10.08
C SER A 34 -18.82 6.13 -9.43
N MET A 35 -17.95 5.19 -9.80
CA MET A 35 -17.94 3.84 -9.26
C MET A 35 -17.62 3.82 -7.77
N PHE A 36 -16.73 4.68 -7.30
CA PHE A 36 -16.41 4.80 -5.88
C PHE A 36 -17.60 5.34 -5.09
N ASN A 37 -18.30 6.36 -5.61
CA ASN A 37 -19.48 6.90 -4.96
C ASN A 37 -20.61 5.86 -4.85
N GLU A 38 -20.70 4.93 -5.80
CA GLU A 38 -21.75 3.90 -5.84
C GLU A 38 -21.34 2.60 -5.12
N TYR A 39 -20.07 2.21 -5.19
CA TYR A 39 -19.58 0.88 -4.80
C TYR A 39 -18.32 0.89 -3.89
N GLY A 40 -17.85 2.07 -3.48
CA GLY A 40 -16.67 2.24 -2.62
C GLY A 40 -15.39 1.67 -3.24
N ASP A 41 -14.63 0.93 -2.43
CA ASP A 41 -13.29 0.44 -2.78
C ASP A 41 -13.21 -0.47 -4.01
N ARG A 42 -14.35 -0.96 -4.50
CA ARG A 42 -14.40 -1.72 -5.76
C ARG A 42 -13.84 -0.92 -6.93
N ALA A 43 -13.94 0.40 -6.91
CA ALA A 43 -13.32 1.26 -7.92
C ALA A 43 -11.79 1.06 -8.00
N TYR A 44 -11.10 0.93 -6.87
CA TYR A 44 -9.67 0.65 -6.87
C TYR A 44 -9.36 -0.73 -7.45
N SER A 45 -10.22 -1.73 -7.22
CA SER A 45 -10.02 -3.07 -7.78
C SER A 45 -10.08 -3.05 -9.32
N VAL A 46 -11.01 -2.27 -9.90
CA VAL A 46 -11.11 -2.09 -11.35
C VAL A 46 -9.88 -1.37 -11.90
N TRP A 47 -9.50 -0.25 -11.28
CA TRP A 47 -8.30 0.49 -11.66
C TRP A 47 -7.03 -0.38 -11.62
N ILE A 48 -6.85 -1.17 -10.56
CA ILE A 48 -5.71 -2.11 -10.41
C ILE A 48 -5.72 -3.17 -11.50
N GLN A 49 -6.87 -3.77 -11.76
CA GLN A 49 -7.00 -4.82 -12.77
C GLN A 49 -6.56 -4.33 -14.16
N ASP A 50 -6.89 -3.10 -14.52
CA ASP A 50 -6.52 -2.51 -15.81
C ASP A 50 -5.01 -2.33 -15.96
N PHE A 51 -4.34 -1.65 -15.01
CA PHE A 51 -2.91 -1.40 -15.17
C PHE A 51 -2.07 -2.67 -14.90
N MET A 52 -2.51 -3.58 -14.02
CA MET A 52 -1.74 -4.78 -13.68
C MET A 52 -1.59 -5.73 -14.87
N ALA A 53 -2.54 -5.73 -15.82
CA ALA A 53 -2.40 -6.49 -17.05
C ALA A 53 -1.14 -6.09 -17.84
N HIS A 54 -0.80 -4.80 -17.85
CA HIS A 54 0.43 -4.28 -18.48
C HIS A 54 1.68 -4.52 -17.64
N VAL A 55 1.55 -4.46 -16.31
CA VAL A 55 2.66 -4.66 -15.37
C VAL A 55 3.21 -6.09 -15.45
N VAL A 56 2.34 -7.10 -15.59
CA VAL A 56 2.76 -8.50 -15.63
C VAL A 56 3.19 -8.97 -17.03
N GLU A 57 2.97 -8.16 -18.07
CA GLU A 57 3.31 -8.47 -19.46
C GLU A 57 4.76 -8.96 -19.63
N PRO A 58 5.80 -8.33 -19.02
CA PRO A 58 7.18 -8.80 -19.18
C PRO A 58 7.40 -10.23 -18.69
N PHE A 59 6.71 -10.64 -17.62
CA PHE A 59 6.78 -12.02 -17.11
C PHE A 59 6.10 -13.00 -18.06
N GLN A 60 4.94 -12.64 -18.58
CA GLN A 60 4.18 -13.47 -19.51
C GLN A 60 4.91 -13.70 -20.82
N GLN A 61 5.63 -12.69 -21.33
CA GLN A 61 6.45 -12.79 -22.55
C GLN A 61 7.60 -13.80 -22.41
N GLU A 62 8.12 -14.01 -21.20
CA GLU A 62 9.14 -15.02 -20.90
C GLU A 62 8.54 -16.37 -20.47
N GLY A 63 7.22 -16.54 -20.58
CA GLY A 63 6.53 -17.79 -20.28
C GLY A 63 6.21 -18.03 -18.80
N TYR A 64 6.37 -17.01 -17.94
CA TYR A 64 5.90 -17.08 -16.54
C TYR A 64 4.41 -16.79 -16.45
N GLN A 65 3.75 -17.41 -15.48
CA GLN A 65 2.31 -17.23 -15.27
C GLN A 65 2.04 -16.41 -14.01
N ILE A 66 1.39 -15.25 -14.22
CA ILE A 66 0.90 -14.37 -13.15
C ILE A 66 -0.57 -14.04 -13.44
N LYS A 67 -1.45 -14.25 -12.44
CA LYS A 67 -2.86 -13.88 -12.53
C LYS A 67 -3.03 -12.39 -12.22
N ALA A 68 -3.10 -11.53 -13.25
CA ALA A 68 -3.14 -10.07 -13.10
C ALA A 68 -4.36 -9.51 -12.33
N GLY A 69 -5.44 -10.27 -12.19
CA GLY A 69 -6.66 -9.82 -11.52
C GLY A 69 -6.45 -9.53 -10.03
N PHE A 70 -6.97 -8.40 -9.55
CA PHE A 70 -6.95 -8.08 -8.13
C PHE A 70 -7.82 -9.07 -7.35
N ASN A 71 -7.23 -9.72 -6.34
CA ASN A 71 -7.94 -10.61 -5.44
C ASN A 71 -7.77 -10.12 -4.00
N ARG A 72 -8.86 -9.67 -3.38
CA ARG A 72 -8.85 -9.18 -1.99
C ARG A 72 -8.34 -10.22 -1.00
N HIS A 73 -8.56 -11.52 -1.24
CA HIS A 73 -8.06 -12.61 -0.36
C HIS A 73 -6.53 -12.76 -0.43
N ASN A 74 -5.92 -12.24 -1.49
CA ASN A 74 -4.49 -12.14 -1.68
C ASN A 74 -4.00 -10.71 -1.41
N SER A 75 -4.57 -10.06 -0.40
CA SER A 75 -4.12 -8.74 0.02
C SER A 75 -4.27 -8.55 1.53
N ILE A 76 -3.49 -7.63 2.07
CA ILE A 76 -3.61 -7.13 3.44
C ILE A 76 -3.69 -5.60 3.39
N GLU A 77 -4.57 -5.03 4.18
CA GLU A 77 -4.64 -3.58 4.39
C GLU A 77 -3.95 -3.26 5.70
N ASN A 78 -3.05 -2.28 5.64
CA ASN A 78 -2.19 -1.84 6.71
C ASN A 78 -2.22 -0.31 6.79
N TRP A 79 -1.84 0.25 7.94
CA TRP A 79 -1.27 1.58 8.15
C TRP A 79 -2.09 2.80 7.69
N GLY A 80 -1.86 3.92 8.39
CA GLY A 80 -2.14 5.26 7.88
C GLY A 80 -3.58 5.72 8.06
N PRO A 81 -3.90 6.99 7.85
CA PRO A 81 -5.24 7.54 8.10
C PRO A 81 -6.28 7.09 7.06
N PRO A 82 -7.58 7.35 7.28
CA PRO A 82 -8.63 7.03 6.30
C PRO A 82 -8.40 7.60 4.89
N GLU A 83 -7.64 8.69 4.75
CA GLU A 83 -7.25 9.28 3.47
C GLU A 83 -6.10 8.57 2.76
N GLU A 84 -5.30 7.79 3.50
CA GLU A 84 -4.08 7.16 3.00
C GLU A 84 -3.88 5.81 3.72
N ARG A 85 -4.70 4.82 3.36
CA ARG A 85 -4.50 3.43 3.77
C ARG A 85 -3.58 2.72 2.81
N GLU A 86 -2.60 2.01 3.36
CA GLU A 86 -1.75 1.12 2.59
C GLU A 86 -2.46 -0.22 2.35
N ARG A 87 -2.34 -0.76 1.14
CA ARG A 87 -2.71 -2.14 0.85
C ARG A 87 -1.59 -2.81 0.08
N CYS A 88 -1.21 -3.99 0.53
CA CYS A 88 -0.29 -4.87 -0.18
C CYS A 88 -1.09 -6.03 -0.79
N ALA A 89 -1.17 -6.10 -2.11
CA ALA A 89 -1.77 -7.20 -2.85
C ALA A 89 -0.67 -8.04 -3.49
N TRP A 90 -0.74 -9.36 -3.38
CA TRP A 90 0.30 -10.26 -3.86
C TRP A 90 -0.15 -11.17 -5.01
N TYR A 91 0.80 -11.44 -5.89
CA TYR A 91 0.65 -12.15 -7.14
C TYR A 91 1.74 -13.21 -7.23
N LEU A 92 1.36 -14.48 -7.18
CA LEU A 92 2.30 -15.58 -7.31
C LEU A 92 2.83 -15.66 -8.75
N ILE A 93 4.15 -15.76 -8.85
CA ILE A 93 4.87 -15.97 -10.10
C ILE A 93 5.07 -17.47 -10.23
N HIS A 94 4.51 -18.06 -11.28
CA HIS A 94 4.72 -19.47 -11.59
C HIS A 94 5.63 -19.62 -12.80
N ASP A 95 6.48 -20.64 -12.77
CA ASP A 95 7.28 -21.04 -13.91
C ASP A 95 6.42 -21.69 -15.02
N HIS A 96 7.10 -22.14 -16.08
CA HIS A 96 6.49 -22.75 -17.26
C HIS A 96 5.74 -24.06 -16.96
N VAL A 97 6.05 -24.72 -15.83
CA VAL A 97 5.38 -25.96 -15.40
C VAL A 97 4.33 -25.72 -14.32
N GLY A 98 4.11 -24.46 -13.93
CA GLY A 98 3.11 -24.07 -12.94
C GLY A 98 3.62 -24.12 -11.49
N THR A 99 4.92 -24.25 -11.25
CA THR A 99 5.50 -24.21 -9.90
C THR A 99 5.63 -22.75 -9.45
N PRO A 100 5.15 -22.37 -8.25
CA PRO A 100 5.38 -21.03 -7.74
C PRO A 100 6.87 -20.85 -7.39
N ILE A 101 7.48 -19.77 -7.89
CA ILE A 101 8.92 -19.49 -7.75
C ILE A 101 9.21 -18.17 -7.04
N GLY A 102 8.17 -17.41 -6.72
CA GLY A 102 8.27 -16.14 -6.00
C GLY A 102 6.94 -15.39 -6.01
N THR A 103 6.94 -14.22 -5.40
CA THR A 103 5.76 -13.39 -5.24
C THR A 103 6.06 -11.95 -5.62
N LEU A 104 5.26 -11.42 -6.54
CA LEU A 104 5.20 -9.99 -6.83
C LEU A 104 4.17 -9.36 -5.89
N VAL A 105 4.53 -8.28 -5.19
CA VAL A 105 3.60 -7.55 -4.33
C VAL A 105 3.39 -6.16 -4.91
N LEU A 106 2.14 -5.80 -5.14
CA LEU A 106 1.71 -4.44 -5.42
C LEU A 106 1.35 -3.76 -4.10
N GLN A 107 2.10 -2.73 -3.74
CA GLN A 107 1.81 -1.82 -2.65
C GLN A 107 1.08 -0.61 -3.21
N ILE A 108 -0.14 -0.36 -2.74
CA ILE A 108 -0.94 0.80 -3.12
C ILE A 108 -1.30 1.61 -1.90
N TYR A 109 -1.55 2.90 -2.11
CA TYR A 109 -2.10 3.79 -1.09
C TYR A 109 -3.42 4.33 -1.64
N HIS A 110 -4.47 4.30 -0.82
CA HIS A 110 -5.82 4.65 -1.24
C HIS A 110 -6.60 5.33 -0.12
N SER A 111 -7.58 6.15 -0.51
CA SER A 111 -8.50 6.83 0.41
C SER A 111 -9.82 6.06 0.50
N HIS A 112 -10.29 5.84 1.72
CA HIS A 112 -11.65 5.35 2.03
C HIS A 112 -12.70 6.47 2.01
N ARG A 113 -12.27 7.74 1.91
CA ARG A 113 -13.17 8.91 1.96
C ARG A 113 -13.57 9.42 0.58
N SER A 114 -12.72 9.23 -0.40
CA SER A 114 -12.90 9.69 -1.77
C SER A 114 -12.05 8.86 -2.71
N PHE A 115 -12.41 8.77 -3.99
CA PHE A 115 -11.55 8.13 -4.97
C PHE A 115 -10.33 9.01 -5.25
N PHE A 116 -9.21 8.66 -4.61
CA PHE A 116 -7.96 9.40 -4.72
C PHE A 116 -6.78 8.47 -4.43
N VAL A 117 -5.71 8.62 -5.22
CA VAL A 117 -4.47 7.86 -5.08
C VAL A 117 -3.40 8.79 -4.47
N PRO A 118 -3.22 8.79 -3.13
CA PRO A 118 -2.31 9.71 -2.44
C PRO A 118 -0.84 9.52 -2.80
N ARG A 119 -0.46 8.33 -3.26
CA ARG A 119 0.92 8.00 -3.64
C ARG A 119 0.95 7.10 -4.86
N ALA A 120 2.03 7.21 -5.62
CA ALA A 120 2.29 6.25 -6.68
C ALA A 120 2.37 4.82 -6.09
N PRO A 121 1.69 3.83 -6.71
CA PRO A 121 1.83 2.44 -6.34
C PRO A 121 3.26 1.95 -6.57
N GLN A 122 3.63 0.87 -5.89
CA GLN A 122 4.97 0.30 -5.93
C GLN A 122 4.92 -1.21 -6.09
N LEU A 123 5.99 -1.79 -6.64
CA LEU A 123 6.19 -3.23 -6.65
C LEU A 123 7.27 -3.61 -5.65
N LEU A 124 7.07 -4.76 -5.00
CA LEU A 124 8.06 -5.44 -4.19
C LEU A 124 8.18 -6.87 -4.70
N PHE A 125 9.37 -7.45 -4.56
CA PHE A 125 9.60 -8.85 -4.89
C PHE A 125 9.94 -9.63 -3.63
N LEU A 126 9.24 -10.74 -3.41
CA LEU A 126 9.49 -11.67 -2.33
C LEU A 126 9.86 -13.04 -2.91
N GLN A 127 10.87 -13.69 -2.33
CA GLN A 127 11.26 -15.05 -2.72
C GLN A 127 10.34 -16.14 -2.14
N VAL A 128 9.45 -15.78 -1.21
CA VAL A 128 8.50 -16.69 -0.57
C VAL A 128 7.22 -16.82 -1.39
N THR A 129 6.58 -17.98 -1.33
CA THR A 129 5.37 -18.32 -2.11
C THR A 129 4.19 -18.72 -1.23
N GLU A 130 4.46 -19.14 0.00
CA GLU A 130 3.41 -19.54 0.95
C GLU A 130 2.75 -18.33 1.60
N LYS A 131 1.42 -18.39 1.75
CA LYS A 131 0.64 -17.27 2.29
C LYS A 131 1.14 -16.80 3.66
N ILE A 132 1.49 -17.74 4.55
CA ILE A 132 1.94 -17.41 5.90
C ILE A 132 3.28 -16.66 5.88
N ASP A 133 4.18 -17.04 4.98
CA ASP A 133 5.50 -16.42 4.83
C ASP A 133 5.38 -15.06 4.15
N ILE A 134 4.49 -14.91 3.17
CA ILE A 134 4.18 -13.62 2.54
C ILE A 134 3.64 -12.65 3.60
N LEU A 135 2.67 -13.08 4.41
CA LEU A 135 2.12 -12.26 5.50
C LEU A 135 3.18 -11.92 6.54
N SER A 136 4.05 -12.87 6.90
CA SER A 136 5.15 -12.64 7.82
C SER A 136 6.20 -11.66 7.27
N ALA A 137 6.44 -11.66 5.95
CA ALA A 137 7.32 -10.69 5.31
C ALA A 137 6.66 -9.30 5.30
N LEU A 138 5.38 -9.21 4.97
CA LEU A 138 4.65 -7.94 4.91
C LEU A 138 4.34 -7.32 6.28
N SER A 139 4.40 -8.09 7.37
CA SER A 139 4.34 -7.54 8.73
C SER A 139 5.63 -6.86 9.18
N GLN A 140 6.72 -6.99 8.40
CA GLN A 140 7.93 -6.22 8.64
C GLN A 140 7.83 -4.88 7.91
N ALA A 141 7.79 -3.79 8.66
CA ALA A 141 7.81 -2.43 8.12
C ALA A 141 8.93 -2.22 7.07
N THR A 142 10.13 -2.73 7.35
CA THR A 142 11.31 -2.62 6.48
C THR A 142 11.15 -3.29 5.12
N THR A 143 10.21 -4.21 4.97
CA THR A 143 9.89 -4.83 3.68
C THR A 143 9.03 -3.90 2.82
N ARG A 144 8.22 -3.04 3.45
CA ARG A 144 7.26 -2.14 2.78
C ARG A 144 7.75 -0.71 2.66
N VAL A 145 8.65 -0.28 3.55
CA VAL A 145 9.19 1.08 3.64
C VAL A 145 10.42 1.26 2.73
N ARG A 146 10.41 2.31 1.91
CA ARG A 146 11.50 2.69 0.99
C ARG A 146 11.96 4.12 1.29
N TRP A 147 12.99 4.23 2.14
CA TRP A 147 13.56 5.50 2.61
C TRP A 147 14.20 6.37 1.50
N ASP A 148 14.42 5.81 0.31
CA ASP A 148 15.11 6.44 -0.81
C ASP A 148 14.26 7.42 -1.62
N ARG A 149 12.96 7.58 -1.30
CA ARG A 149 12.04 8.43 -2.08
C ARG A 149 11.63 9.71 -1.35
N LYS A 150 11.77 10.84 -2.06
CA LYS A 150 11.32 12.16 -1.58
C LYS A 150 9.80 12.23 -1.57
N GLU A 151 9.25 12.52 -0.40
CA GLU A 151 7.82 12.70 -0.22
C GLU A 151 7.43 14.19 -0.24
N VAL A 152 6.26 14.50 -0.79
CA VAL A 152 5.70 15.84 -0.77
C VAL A 152 4.95 16.03 0.55
N ARG A 153 5.42 16.95 1.40
CA ARG A 153 4.67 17.39 2.59
C ARG A 153 3.54 18.30 2.16
N ASN A 154 2.30 17.91 2.44
CA ASN A 154 1.20 18.87 2.42
C ASN A 154 1.32 19.75 3.67
N LEU A 155 1.34 21.07 3.45
CA LEU A 155 1.44 22.05 4.54
C LEU A 155 0.17 22.01 5.40
N SER A 156 0.36 22.06 6.71
CA SER A 156 -0.71 22.19 7.70
C SER A 156 -1.57 23.42 7.42
N GLN A 157 -2.90 23.26 7.54
CA GLN A 157 -3.85 24.37 7.42
C GLN A 157 -3.80 25.26 8.68
N GLU A 158 -4.06 26.55 8.48
CA GLU A 158 -4.14 27.57 9.53
C GLU A 158 -5.19 27.21 10.60
N PRO A 159 -4.99 27.63 11.87
CA PRO A 159 -5.89 27.27 12.96
C PRO A 159 -7.29 27.87 12.76
N HIS A 160 -8.26 27.01 12.47
CA HIS A 160 -9.69 27.31 12.50
C HIS A 160 -10.30 27.02 13.88
N GLN A 161 -11.45 27.63 14.17
CA GLN A 161 -12.14 27.47 15.44
C GLN A 161 -12.68 26.03 15.55
N ILE A 162 -12.07 25.21 16.42
CA ILE A 162 -12.38 23.78 16.56
C ILE A 162 -13.69 23.61 17.32
N THR A 163 -14.72 23.10 16.66
CA THR A 163 -16.03 22.82 17.28
C THR A 163 -16.28 21.33 17.50
N GLN A 164 -15.64 20.44 16.73
CA GLN A 164 -15.82 19.00 16.80
C GLN A 164 -14.52 18.24 16.49
N TRP A 165 -14.41 17.01 16.99
CA TRP A 165 -13.27 16.12 16.78
C TRP A 165 -13.68 14.85 16.07
N GLU A 166 -12.84 14.37 15.16
CA GLU A 166 -12.91 13.04 14.56
C GLU A 166 -11.84 12.14 15.19
N TYR A 167 -12.12 10.83 15.28
CA TYR A 167 -11.23 9.84 15.87
C TYR A 167 -10.97 8.68 14.91
N ALA A 168 -9.77 8.12 14.96
CA ALA A 168 -9.37 6.96 14.18
C ALA A 168 -8.41 6.07 14.97
N THR A 169 -8.24 4.83 14.50
CA THR A 169 -7.33 3.86 15.11
C THR A 169 -6.40 3.23 14.08
N ASP A 170 -5.23 2.79 14.57
CA ASP A 170 -4.24 2.02 13.82
C ASP A 170 -3.78 0.84 14.69
N VAL A 171 -3.87 -0.38 14.16
CA VAL A 171 -3.41 -1.61 14.84
C VAL A 171 -2.08 -2.13 14.30
N SER A 172 -1.51 -1.43 13.34
CA SER A 172 -0.41 -1.90 12.51
C SER A 172 0.87 -1.08 12.69
N LEU A 173 0.84 0.00 13.47
CA LEU A 173 2.04 0.69 13.97
C LEU A 173 2.98 -0.23 14.75
N ALA A 174 2.47 -1.32 15.32
CA ALA A 174 3.29 -2.36 15.96
C ALA A 174 4.36 -2.93 15.02
N ASP A 175 4.06 -3.02 13.72
CA ASP A 175 4.97 -3.54 12.69
C ASP A 175 6.25 -2.69 12.58
N CYS A 176 6.19 -1.42 12.98
CA CYS A 176 7.34 -0.51 12.97
C CYS A 176 8.29 -0.74 14.14
N LEU A 177 7.81 -1.33 15.23
CA LEU A 177 8.56 -1.38 16.49
C LEU A 177 9.54 -2.55 16.56
N GLY A 178 9.47 -3.50 15.62
CA GLY A 178 10.37 -4.65 15.53
C GLY A 178 10.47 -5.47 16.83
N LYS A 179 11.34 -6.49 16.82
CA LYS A 179 11.77 -7.18 18.06
C LYS A 179 13.16 -6.77 18.53
N SER A 180 13.85 -5.93 17.76
CA SER A 180 15.19 -5.42 18.06
C SER A 180 15.21 -3.91 17.88
N GLU A 181 15.71 -3.20 18.89
CA GLU A 181 16.02 -1.76 18.87
C GLU A 181 17.13 -1.46 17.84
N SER A 182 16.77 -1.49 16.56
CA SER A 182 17.65 -1.13 15.45
C SER A 182 17.24 0.23 14.91
N GLU A 183 18.17 1.02 14.38
CA GLU A 183 17.87 2.37 13.83
C GLU A 183 16.75 2.37 12.76
N HIS A 184 16.54 1.23 12.09
CA HIS A 184 15.46 1.04 11.11
C HIS A 184 14.04 1.04 11.71
N SER A 185 13.87 0.65 12.99
CA SER A 185 12.56 0.65 13.65
C SER A 185 12.10 2.08 13.98
N SER A 186 13.02 2.95 14.40
CA SER A 186 12.69 4.37 14.64
C SER A 186 12.24 5.08 13.37
N TRP A 187 12.91 4.86 12.24
CA TRP A 187 12.54 5.51 10.99
C TRP A 187 11.24 4.99 10.40
N SER A 188 11.00 3.68 10.49
CA SER A 188 9.74 3.08 10.04
C SER A 188 8.56 3.64 10.84
N LEU A 189 8.75 3.85 12.15
CA LEU A 189 7.74 4.46 13.01
C LEU A 189 7.51 5.94 12.66
N ASP A 190 8.59 6.71 12.47
CA ASP A 190 8.51 8.11 12.06
C ASP A 190 7.78 8.27 10.72
N GLU A 191 8.10 7.42 9.74
CA GLU A 191 7.40 7.38 8.46
C GLU A 191 5.92 7.06 8.67
N ALA A 192 5.61 5.98 9.39
CA ALA A 192 4.23 5.56 9.69
C ALA A 192 3.42 6.69 10.35
N LEU A 193 3.98 7.36 11.37
CA LEU A 193 3.35 8.50 12.04
C LEU A 193 3.24 9.73 11.13
N SER A 194 4.18 9.93 10.20
CA SER A 194 4.12 11.05 9.25
C SER A 194 2.88 10.96 8.35
N HIS A 195 2.43 9.75 7.98
CA HIS A 195 1.19 9.58 7.21
C HIS A 195 -0.01 10.15 7.95
N TRP A 196 -0.09 9.95 9.27
CA TRP A 196 -1.15 10.52 10.11
C TRP A 196 -1.03 12.05 10.18
N GLY A 197 0.18 12.56 10.47
CA GLY A 197 0.43 14.00 10.58
C GLY A 197 0.15 14.79 9.30
N ARG A 198 0.35 14.21 8.11
CA ARG A 198 0.04 14.86 6.82
C ARG A 198 -1.43 15.23 6.65
N TYR A 199 -2.33 14.56 7.37
CA TYR A 199 -3.77 14.83 7.35
C TYR A 199 -4.26 15.41 8.68
N SER A 200 -3.34 16.05 9.42
CA SER A 200 -3.59 16.74 10.70
C SER A 200 -4.10 15.81 11.80
N TRP A 201 -3.80 14.51 11.72
CA TRP A 201 -4.08 13.57 12.80
C TRP A 201 -3.01 13.67 13.87
N GLU A 202 -3.45 13.76 15.12
CA GLU A 202 -2.64 13.78 16.32
C GLU A 202 -2.75 12.43 17.04
N LEU A 203 -1.61 11.83 17.38
CA LEU A 203 -1.57 10.66 18.25
C LEU A 203 -2.02 11.06 19.66
N ILE A 204 -3.05 10.41 20.17
CA ILE A 204 -3.58 10.65 21.53
C ILE A 204 -2.94 9.70 22.53
N THR A 205 -3.02 8.40 22.22
CA THR A 205 -2.60 7.35 23.12
C THR A 205 -2.34 6.06 22.35
N VAL A 206 -1.54 5.19 22.94
CA VAL A 206 -1.27 3.84 22.47
C VAL A 206 -1.65 2.88 23.59
N ALA A 207 -2.54 1.94 23.30
CA ALA A 207 -2.98 0.92 24.25
C ALA A 207 -2.62 -0.48 23.74
N GLN A 208 -2.61 -1.44 24.65
CA GLN A 208 -2.49 -2.86 24.33
C GLN A 208 -3.84 -3.53 24.58
N ALA A 209 -4.38 -4.24 23.59
CA ALA A 209 -5.60 -5.02 23.71
C ALA A 209 -5.44 -6.33 22.92
N ASP A 210 -5.75 -7.46 23.55
CA ASP A 210 -5.64 -8.81 22.96
C ASP A 210 -4.27 -9.12 22.33
N GLY A 211 -3.20 -8.63 22.97
CA GLY A 211 -1.82 -8.81 22.48
C GLY A 211 -1.49 -7.98 21.23
N LYS A 212 -2.35 -7.02 20.87
CA LYS A 212 -2.14 -6.06 19.78
C LYS A 212 -1.97 -4.66 20.34
N MET A 213 -1.04 -3.93 19.75
CA MET A 213 -0.93 -2.49 19.97
C MET A 213 -2.01 -1.78 19.15
N ILE A 214 -2.73 -0.86 19.79
CA ILE A 214 -3.74 0.00 19.15
C ILE A 214 -3.34 1.44 19.43
N ALA A 215 -3.05 2.20 18.37
CA ALA A 215 -2.87 3.64 18.45
C ALA A 215 -4.18 4.36 18.16
N TYR A 216 -4.47 5.40 18.93
CA TYR A 216 -5.67 6.22 18.79
C TYR A 216 -5.26 7.62 18.34
N PHE A 217 -5.93 8.10 17.31
CA PHE A 217 -5.69 9.40 16.70
C PHE A 217 -6.94 10.27 16.78
N LYS A 218 -6.75 11.59 16.83
CA LYS A 218 -7.82 12.57 16.65
C LYS A 218 -7.41 13.67 15.68
N ARG A 219 -8.38 14.36 15.11
CA ARG A 219 -8.16 15.64 14.43
C ARG A 219 -9.38 16.54 14.55
N PRO A 220 -9.22 17.87 14.41
CA PRO A 220 -10.36 18.75 14.31
C PRO A 220 -11.18 18.48 13.05
N ILE A 221 -12.50 18.46 13.17
CA ILE A 221 -13.41 18.48 12.02
C ILE A 221 -13.48 19.93 11.54
N HIS A 222 -12.99 20.16 10.32
CA HIS A 222 -13.24 21.42 9.63
C HIS A 222 -14.69 21.38 9.14
N SER A 223 -15.56 22.21 9.73
CA SER A 223 -16.87 22.47 9.12
C SER A 223 -16.64 23.11 7.75
N PRO A 224 -17.34 22.66 6.69
CA PRO A 224 -17.22 23.23 5.36
C PRO A 224 -17.57 24.72 5.31
#